data_AF-A0AAV9HGN3-F1
#
_entry.id   AF-A0AAV9HGN3-F1
#
_cell.length_a   1.000
_cell.length_b   1.000
_cell.length_c   1.000
_cell.angle_alpha   90.00
_cell.angle_beta   90.00
_cell.angle_gamma   90.00
#
_symmetry.space_group_name_H-M   'P 1'
#
loop_
_entity.id
_entity.type
_entity.pdbx_description
1 polymer ?
#
loop_
_entity_poly.entity_id
_entity_poly.type
_entity_poly.pdbx_seq_one_letter_code
_entity_poly.pdbx_strand_id
1 'polypeptide(L)'
;MVKLHLIQGDRDAPLLRILEKQHNQAWPAIASRPPWKTTVISYAGSATGSDSIDALVALDVVFAVHHSIADGRSTAAFHARLLSELTRMAESPMQLSGRVLSLPENPQFVRPLEEAVRFTQSWPFLLRILWREFAPAWLQPTLAATWTGGPITREPCQTNLRLVVLPANRARKVLAACREHQTTLTPLLHALTLISLTKHVPAEVAGAFSSSTPIDLRPFMEHDQPSQDAPGTLQFGVLVTTQQHRFEAPVLQSLRKNENVEDTLWRVAAELRSEMKRRLEGLPGDDIISMLGWISDWRKFWLTKLGKQRETTWEVSNIGSMVGSSEDANGWRIERSIMSQGATVSGAAIGVNVAGISKGDPFSGPGGSFVQTRAKSNVMRQRDQGVVVRLLQDIPKFGRKDAIFRVERGRMRNEWFPKKKAEYMTAARFKELGMSRKADVGERDPSFGAILATEDFGSEPAVVVPEAKSSLATSAEKAHTLLSILIPETLTFYRKPIPATTSSNAAPAAEGTAGAGTDTPLAIFGSVSIVDVINHIKGLLALDQEGSRVALEPANIQIRGLEQDSDRIKTLGRYEVYISVDSTKEPVVKVIEVLATSE
;
A
#
# COMPACT_ATOMS: atom_id res chain seq x y z
N MET A 1 -4.56 -16.40 -0.66
CA MET A 1 -3.81 -15.14 -0.86
C MET A 1 -2.78 -14.94 0.27
N VAL A 2 -2.01 -15.99 0.58
CA VAL A 2 -1.02 -15.98 1.65
C VAL A 2 0.33 -16.35 1.06
N LYS A 3 1.37 -15.57 1.35
CA LYS A 3 2.73 -15.85 0.88
C LYS A 3 3.67 -15.97 2.07
N LEU A 4 4.48 -17.03 2.11
CA LEU A 4 5.49 -17.25 3.14
C LEU A 4 6.87 -16.80 2.65
N HIS A 5 7.63 -16.10 3.49
CA HIS A 5 9.03 -15.73 3.25
C HIS A 5 9.89 -16.15 4.45
N LEU A 6 11.07 -16.73 4.18
CA LEU A 6 12.09 -17.03 5.19
C LEU A 6 13.19 -15.97 5.12
N ILE A 7 13.50 -15.33 6.24
CA ILE A 7 14.53 -14.28 6.31
C ILE A 7 15.52 -14.57 7.46
N GLN A 8 16.81 -14.44 7.17
CA GLN A 8 17.90 -14.52 8.15
C GLN A 8 18.50 -13.12 8.37
N GLY A 9 18.64 -12.66 9.62
CA GLY A 9 19.29 -11.38 9.96
C GLY A 9 18.33 -10.24 10.34
N ASP A 10 18.71 -9.00 9.99
CA ASP A 10 17.95 -7.77 10.31
C ASP A 10 16.49 -7.87 9.82
N ARG A 11 15.54 -7.58 10.72
CA ARG A 11 14.10 -7.76 10.46
C ARG A 11 13.48 -6.57 9.72
N ASP A 12 14.03 -5.36 9.88
CA ASP A 12 13.33 -4.13 9.49
C ASP A 12 13.51 -3.79 8.02
N ALA A 13 14.75 -3.80 7.52
CA ALA A 13 15.01 -3.44 6.12
C ALA A 13 14.30 -4.37 5.12
N PRO A 14 14.29 -5.72 5.29
CA PRO A 14 13.54 -6.60 4.41
C PRO A 14 12.03 -6.40 4.51
N LEU A 15 11.50 -6.17 5.72
CA LEU A 15 10.08 -5.88 5.92
C LEU A 15 9.67 -4.59 5.20
N LEU A 16 10.47 -3.52 5.31
CA LEU A 16 10.19 -2.26 4.61
C LEU A 16 10.20 -2.42 3.09
N ARG A 17 11.17 -3.16 2.52
CA ARG A 17 11.17 -3.47 1.08
C ARG A 17 9.92 -4.23 0.65
N ILE A 18 9.44 -5.15 1.50
CA ILE A 18 8.17 -5.86 1.25
C ILE A 18 7.02 -4.86 1.27
N LEU A 19 6.90 -4.01 2.29
CA LEU A 19 5.83 -3.00 2.38
C LEU A 19 5.84 -2.03 1.18
N GLU A 20 7.00 -1.48 0.82
CA GLU A 20 7.18 -0.62 -0.36
C GLU A 20 6.75 -1.33 -1.64
N LYS A 21 7.16 -2.59 -1.82
CA LYS A 21 6.75 -3.39 -2.98
C LYS A 21 5.24 -3.60 -3.02
N GLN A 22 4.58 -3.84 -1.88
CA GLN A 22 3.12 -4.02 -1.85
C GLN A 22 2.40 -2.71 -2.17
N HIS A 23 2.92 -1.55 -1.77
CA HIS A 23 2.35 -0.24 -2.11
C HIS A 23 2.55 0.15 -3.57
N ASN A 24 3.65 -0.29 -4.19
CA ASN A 24 4.02 0.07 -5.56
C ASN A 24 3.48 -0.88 -6.63
N GLN A 25 2.78 -1.97 -6.26
CA GLN A 25 2.22 -2.92 -7.22
C GLN A 25 0.73 -2.62 -7.49
N ALA A 26 0.31 -2.80 -8.74
CA ALA A 26 -1.11 -2.82 -9.07
C ALA A 26 -1.77 -4.13 -8.59
N TRP A 27 -3.05 -4.06 -8.23
CA TRP A 27 -3.84 -5.24 -7.91
C TRP A 27 -4.32 -5.91 -9.22
N PRO A 28 -3.94 -7.17 -9.48
CA PRO A 28 -4.35 -7.85 -10.70
C PRO A 28 -5.77 -8.39 -10.59
N ALA A 29 -6.51 -8.37 -11.71
CA ALA A 29 -7.81 -9.02 -11.87
C ALA A 29 -8.85 -8.65 -10.78
N ILE A 30 -8.96 -7.36 -10.44
CA ILE A 30 -9.85 -6.86 -9.37
C ILE A 30 -11.34 -7.25 -9.55
N ALA A 31 -11.76 -7.57 -10.78
CA ALA A 31 -13.11 -8.05 -11.08
C ALA A 31 -13.39 -9.48 -10.54
N SER A 32 -12.35 -10.30 -10.40
CA SER A 32 -12.46 -11.70 -9.94
C SER A 32 -11.64 -11.99 -8.67
N ARG A 33 -10.82 -11.04 -8.23
CA ARG A 33 -9.97 -11.17 -7.04
C ARG A 33 -10.05 -9.92 -6.18
N PRO A 34 -10.51 -10.03 -4.92
CA PRO A 34 -10.57 -8.87 -4.04
C PRO A 34 -9.14 -8.35 -3.77
N PRO A 35 -8.89 -7.03 -3.84
CA PRO A 35 -7.55 -6.46 -3.76
C PRO A 35 -7.00 -6.38 -2.32
N TRP A 36 -6.78 -7.54 -1.71
CA TRP A 36 -6.08 -7.69 -0.43
C TRP A 36 -5.13 -8.89 -0.46
N LYS A 37 -4.17 -8.96 0.44
CA LYS A 37 -3.19 -10.05 0.53
C LYS A 37 -2.56 -10.08 1.91
N THR A 38 -2.37 -11.29 2.43
CA THR A 38 -1.58 -11.51 3.64
C THR A 38 -0.22 -12.08 3.25
N THR A 39 0.86 -11.57 3.82
CA THR A 39 2.22 -12.10 3.64
C THR A 39 2.77 -12.42 5.02
N VAL A 40 3.13 -13.67 5.27
CA VAL A 40 3.75 -14.11 6.51
C VAL A 40 5.24 -14.25 6.27
N ILE A 41 6.03 -13.65 7.15
CA ILE A 41 7.49 -13.71 7.10
C ILE A 41 7.92 -14.42 8.37
N SER A 42 8.55 -15.58 8.25
CA SER A 42 9.10 -16.30 9.39
C SER A 42 10.60 -16.06 9.52
N TYR A 43 11.03 -15.86 10.75
CA TYR A 43 12.44 -15.74 11.11
C TYR A 43 12.87 -17.04 11.80
N ALA A 44 13.85 -17.73 11.22
CA ALA A 44 14.43 -18.91 11.87
C ALA A 44 15.09 -18.49 13.19
N GLY A 45 14.74 -19.14 14.29
CA GLY A 45 15.40 -18.91 15.58
C GLY A 45 16.88 -19.28 15.49
N SER A 46 17.76 -18.42 16.02
CA SER A 46 19.16 -18.78 16.25
C SER A 46 19.23 -19.76 17.41
N ALA A 47 19.02 -21.05 17.15
CA ALA A 47 19.28 -22.10 18.13
C ALA A 47 20.80 -22.25 18.29
N THR A 48 21.41 -21.46 19.17
CA THR A 48 22.76 -21.71 19.69
C THR A 48 22.61 -22.33 21.08
N GLY A 49 22.36 -23.64 21.13
CA GLY A 49 22.22 -24.41 22.37
C GLY A 49 21.42 -25.69 22.17
N SER A 50 21.76 -26.75 22.91
CA SER A 50 21.25 -28.12 22.77
C SER A 50 19.80 -28.36 23.23
N ASP A 51 18.99 -27.31 23.41
CA ASP A 51 17.56 -27.42 23.71
C ASP A 51 16.74 -26.98 22.49
N SER A 52 16.71 -27.83 21.48
CA SER A 52 16.18 -27.54 20.14
C SER A 52 14.66 -27.67 19.99
N ILE A 53 13.88 -27.53 21.06
CA ILE A 53 12.41 -27.68 21.02
C ILE A 53 11.67 -26.33 21.17
N ASP A 54 12.31 -25.29 21.73
CA ASP A 54 11.66 -24.00 22.05
C ASP A 54 12.27 -22.78 21.32
N ALA A 55 12.66 -22.93 20.05
CA ALA A 55 13.05 -21.78 19.25
C ALA A 55 11.80 -20.93 18.92
N LEU A 56 11.53 -19.89 19.71
CA LEU A 56 10.44 -18.92 19.48
C LEU A 56 10.40 -18.49 18.00
N VAL A 57 9.38 -18.95 17.28
CA VAL A 57 9.14 -18.55 15.90
C VAL A 57 8.62 -17.12 15.90
N ALA A 58 9.47 -16.17 15.50
CA ALA A 58 9.02 -14.81 15.24
C ALA A 58 8.40 -14.73 13.85
N LEU A 59 7.19 -14.18 13.77
CA LEU A 59 6.49 -13.94 12.51
C LEU A 59 6.21 -12.45 12.35
N ASP A 60 6.48 -11.90 11.16
CA ASP A 60 5.84 -10.67 10.71
C ASP A 60 4.68 -11.04 9.77
N VAL A 61 3.48 -10.58 10.11
CA VAL A 61 2.28 -10.75 9.28
C VAL A 61 1.95 -9.41 8.65
N VAL A 62 2.09 -9.31 7.33
CA VAL A 62 1.76 -8.12 6.54
C VAL A 62 0.39 -8.31 5.91
N PHE A 63 -0.60 -7.52 6.35
CA PHE A 63 -1.90 -7.42 5.69
C PHE A 63 -1.90 -6.20 4.76
N ALA A 64 -1.75 -6.43 3.46
CA ALA A 64 -1.83 -5.40 2.42
C ALA A 64 -3.23 -5.40 1.82
N VAL A 65 -3.90 -4.26 1.78
CA VAL A 65 -5.30 -4.15 1.36
C VAL A 65 -5.54 -2.83 0.65
N HIS A 66 -6.34 -2.86 -0.41
CA HIS A 66 -6.76 -1.64 -1.08
C HIS A 66 -7.67 -0.81 -0.17
N HIS A 67 -7.45 0.51 -0.16
CA HIS A 67 -8.12 1.42 0.77
C HIS A 67 -9.64 1.54 0.51
N SER A 68 -10.17 0.96 -0.57
CA SER A 68 -11.64 0.84 -0.76
C SER A 68 -12.28 -0.23 0.10
N ILE A 69 -11.50 -1.12 0.72
CA ILE A 69 -12.00 -2.24 1.54
C ILE A 69 -11.81 -1.95 3.03
N ALA A 70 -10.66 -1.38 3.40
CA ALA A 70 -10.27 -1.24 4.80
C ALA A 70 -9.59 0.11 5.06
N ASP A 71 -9.98 0.76 6.16
CA ASP A 71 -9.19 1.84 6.76
C ASP A 71 -8.14 1.29 7.76
N GLY A 72 -7.34 2.20 8.32
CA GLY A 72 -6.30 1.83 9.30
C GLY A 72 -6.86 1.06 10.51
N ARG A 73 -8.04 1.43 11.02
CA ARG A 73 -8.69 0.74 12.16
C ARG A 73 -9.12 -0.68 11.80
N SER A 74 -9.59 -0.90 10.58
CA SER A 74 -9.92 -2.22 10.05
C SER A 74 -8.68 -3.11 9.92
N THR A 75 -7.55 -2.56 9.49
CA THR A 75 -6.28 -3.32 9.46
C THR A 75 -5.82 -3.70 10.87
N ALA A 76 -5.99 -2.82 11.85
CA ALA A 76 -5.70 -3.11 13.24
C ALA A 76 -6.61 -4.22 13.80
N ALA A 77 -7.90 -4.15 13.51
CA ALA A 77 -8.89 -5.15 13.88
C ALA A 77 -8.56 -6.53 13.31
N PHE A 78 -8.12 -6.60 12.05
CA PHE A 78 -7.65 -7.85 11.44
C PHE A 78 -6.54 -8.50 12.27
N HIS A 79 -5.51 -7.73 12.66
CA HIS A 79 -4.39 -8.26 13.44
C HIS A 79 -4.80 -8.67 14.85
N ALA A 80 -5.66 -7.89 15.51
CA ALA A 80 -6.18 -8.22 16.83
C ALA A 80 -7.03 -9.51 16.79
N ARG A 81 -7.89 -9.67 15.78
CA ARG A 81 -8.70 -10.89 15.61
C ARG A 81 -7.84 -12.09 15.28
N LEU A 82 -6.84 -11.92 14.40
CA LEU A 82 -5.88 -12.99 14.08
C LEU A 82 -5.15 -13.47 15.34
N LEU A 83 -4.69 -12.56 16.20
CA LEU A 83 -4.07 -12.92 17.47
C LEU A 83 -5.02 -13.70 18.38
N SER A 84 -6.28 -13.24 18.49
CA SER A 84 -7.31 -13.89 19.29
C SER A 84 -7.56 -15.32 18.82
N GLU A 85 -7.75 -15.53 17.52
CA GLU A 85 -7.98 -16.87 16.95
C GLU A 85 -6.74 -17.77 17.07
N LEU A 86 -5.54 -17.22 16.89
CA LEU A 86 -4.30 -17.98 17.10
C LEU A 86 -4.11 -18.41 18.56
N THR A 87 -4.63 -17.65 19.51
CA THR A 87 -4.56 -17.97 20.94
C THR A 87 -5.65 -18.96 21.34
N ARG A 88 -6.83 -18.90 20.71
CA ARG A 88 -8.01 -19.66 21.11
C ARG A 88 -7.89 -21.17 20.87
N MET A 89 -7.07 -21.64 19.91
CA MET A 89 -6.71 -23.05 19.56
C MET A 89 -7.70 -24.19 19.92
N ALA A 90 -9.02 -23.97 19.98
CA ALA A 90 -9.98 -24.93 20.53
C ALA A 90 -11.12 -25.32 19.58
N GLU A 91 -11.19 -24.79 18.37
CA GLU A 91 -12.16 -25.23 17.35
C GLU A 91 -11.42 -25.74 16.12
N SER A 92 -11.86 -26.90 15.60
CA SER A 92 -11.38 -27.43 14.32
C SER A 92 -11.53 -26.35 13.25
N PRO A 93 -10.45 -25.86 12.65
CA PRO A 93 -10.54 -24.81 11.64
C PRO A 93 -11.40 -25.29 10.48
N MET A 94 -12.16 -24.38 9.88
CA MET A 94 -12.91 -24.68 8.67
C MET A 94 -11.98 -25.34 7.64
N GLN A 95 -12.38 -26.52 7.18
CA GLN A 95 -11.54 -27.26 6.25
C GLN A 95 -11.58 -26.61 4.87
N LEU A 96 -10.41 -26.57 4.24
CA LEU A 96 -10.27 -26.12 2.86
C LEU A 96 -10.68 -27.25 1.92
N SER A 97 -11.52 -26.92 0.94
CA SER A 97 -11.75 -27.77 -0.21
C SER A 97 -10.64 -27.50 -1.23
N GLY A 98 -9.51 -28.21 -1.09
CA GLY A 98 -8.30 -27.95 -1.86
C GLY A 98 -7.66 -26.62 -1.50
N ARG A 99 -7.80 -25.60 -2.37
CA ARG A 99 -7.33 -24.23 -2.14
C ARG A 99 -8.45 -23.22 -1.89
N VAL A 100 -9.70 -23.70 -1.80
CA VAL A 100 -10.89 -22.87 -1.66
C VAL A 100 -11.42 -22.99 -0.24
N LEU A 101 -11.65 -21.84 0.39
CA LEU A 101 -12.37 -21.75 1.66
C LEU A 101 -13.82 -21.38 1.35
N SER A 102 -14.75 -22.31 1.55
CA SER A 102 -16.17 -22.05 1.41
C SER A 102 -16.70 -21.41 2.70
N LEU A 103 -17.07 -20.14 2.64
CA LEU A 103 -17.69 -19.45 3.77
C LEU A 103 -19.20 -19.79 3.83
N PRO A 104 -19.82 -19.86 5.02
CA PRO A 104 -21.27 -19.97 5.12
C PRO A 104 -21.95 -18.80 4.39
N GLU A 105 -23.11 -19.05 3.78
CA GLU A 105 -23.78 -18.10 2.90
C GLU A 105 -24.20 -16.80 3.62
N ASN A 106 -24.07 -15.68 2.89
CA ASN A 106 -24.42 -14.29 3.25
C ASN A 106 -23.58 -13.62 4.35
N PRO A 107 -22.32 -13.22 4.06
CA PRO A 107 -21.70 -12.16 4.83
C PRO A 107 -22.55 -10.89 4.66
N GLN A 108 -23.14 -10.38 5.75
CA GLN A 108 -23.77 -9.06 5.72
C GLN A 108 -22.68 -8.02 5.44
N PHE A 109 -22.78 -7.37 4.28
CA PHE A 109 -21.90 -6.26 3.96
C PHE A 109 -22.17 -5.11 4.92
N VAL A 110 -21.10 -4.42 5.31
CA VAL A 110 -21.24 -3.17 6.06
C VAL A 110 -22.02 -2.19 5.20
N ARG A 111 -23.06 -1.59 5.79
CA ARG A 111 -23.85 -0.54 5.14
C ARG A 111 -22.94 0.59 4.65
N PRO A 112 -23.29 1.26 3.55
CA PRO A 112 -22.64 2.51 3.15
C PRO A 112 -22.50 3.48 4.34
N LEU A 113 -21.43 4.26 4.35
CA LEU A 113 -21.11 5.15 5.48
C LEU A 113 -22.25 6.13 5.76
N GLU A 114 -22.89 6.61 4.70
CA GLU A 114 -23.99 7.57 4.71
C GLU A 114 -25.28 7.00 5.31
N GLU A 115 -25.46 5.68 5.24
CA GLU A 115 -26.56 4.97 5.89
C GLU A 115 -26.22 4.56 7.32
N ALA A 116 -24.94 4.32 7.59
CA ALA A 116 -24.49 3.85 8.89
C ALA A 116 -24.30 4.98 9.91
N VAL A 117 -24.06 6.21 9.46
CA VAL A 117 -23.89 7.40 10.30
C VAL A 117 -24.96 8.43 9.98
N ARG A 118 -25.67 8.89 11.01
CA ARG A 118 -26.73 9.90 10.92
C ARG A 118 -26.15 11.31 10.72
N PHE A 119 -25.68 11.62 9.51
CA PHE A 119 -25.18 12.96 9.19
C PHE A 119 -26.31 13.99 9.20
N THR A 120 -26.04 15.18 9.73
CA THR A 120 -26.94 16.33 9.62
C THR A 120 -26.31 17.38 8.71
N GLN A 121 -27.13 17.97 7.84
CA GLN A 121 -26.70 18.98 6.87
C GLN A 121 -27.51 20.25 7.08
N SER A 122 -26.85 21.32 7.51
CA SER A 122 -27.45 22.62 7.62
C SER A 122 -27.46 23.34 6.26
N TRP A 123 -28.50 24.14 6.00
CA TRP A 123 -28.56 24.98 4.80
C TRP A 123 -27.34 25.91 4.63
N PRO A 124 -26.85 26.59 5.69
CA PRO A 124 -25.62 27.38 5.59
C PRO A 124 -24.41 26.57 5.14
N PHE A 125 -24.28 25.32 5.60
CA PHE A 125 -23.20 24.42 5.18
C PHE A 125 -23.28 24.05 3.70
N LEU A 126 -24.46 23.67 3.22
CA LEU A 126 -24.68 23.34 1.80
C LEU A 126 -24.39 24.54 0.89
N LEU A 127 -24.90 25.73 1.26
CA LEU A 127 -24.63 26.96 0.53
C LEU A 127 -23.13 27.29 0.51
N ARG A 128 -22.41 27.06 1.62
CA ARG A 128 -20.97 27.27 1.68
C ARG A 128 -20.19 26.32 0.77
N ILE A 129 -20.60 25.05 0.67
CA ILE A 129 -19.97 24.09 -0.25
C ILE A 129 -20.20 24.51 -1.70
N LEU A 130 -21.44 24.82 -2.07
CA LEU A 130 -21.79 25.25 -3.42
C LEU A 130 -21.07 26.55 -3.78
N TRP A 131 -20.98 27.50 -2.84
CA TRP A 131 -20.22 28.73 -3.03
C TRP A 131 -18.75 28.44 -3.28
N ARG A 132 -18.13 27.52 -2.54
CA ARG A 132 -16.72 27.17 -2.75
C ARG A 132 -16.47 26.53 -4.13
N GLU A 133 -17.39 25.71 -4.62
CA GLU A 133 -17.24 25.00 -5.89
C GLU A 133 -17.59 25.86 -7.11
N PHE A 134 -18.64 26.68 -7.02
CA PHE A 134 -19.21 27.38 -8.17
C PHE A 134 -19.02 28.90 -8.14
N ALA A 135 -18.59 29.50 -7.03
CA ALA A 135 -18.42 30.95 -7.02
C ALA A 135 -17.25 31.36 -7.94
N PRO A 136 -17.43 32.44 -8.71
CA PRO A 136 -16.39 32.99 -9.56
C PRO A 136 -15.06 33.21 -8.82
N ALA A 137 -13.94 32.96 -9.48
CA ALA A 137 -12.61 33.04 -8.85
C ALA A 137 -12.30 34.42 -8.22
N TRP A 138 -12.90 35.50 -8.73
CA TRP A 138 -12.73 36.86 -8.18
C TRP A 138 -13.45 37.10 -6.85
N LEU A 139 -14.41 36.23 -6.48
CA LEU A 139 -15.09 36.24 -5.17
C LEU A 139 -14.43 35.31 -4.15
N GLN A 140 -13.51 34.45 -4.58
CA GLN A 140 -12.79 33.54 -3.69
C GLN A 140 -11.67 34.32 -2.98
N PRO A 141 -11.46 34.11 -1.67
CA PRO A 141 -10.35 34.74 -0.96
C PRO A 141 -9.02 34.29 -1.56
N THR A 142 -8.14 35.25 -1.86
CA THR A 142 -6.79 34.97 -2.33
C THR A 142 -5.98 34.35 -1.20
N LEU A 143 -5.89 33.03 -1.17
CA LEU A 143 -5.10 32.30 -0.18
C LEU A 143 -3.63 32.24 -0.59
N ALA A 144 -2.73 32.31 0.40
CA ALA A 144 -1.31 32.12 0.16
C ALA A 144 -1.02 30.76 -0.51
N ALA A 145 -0.08 30.76 -1.46
CA ALA A 145 0.31 29.56 -2.19
C ALA A 145 0.74 28.46 -1.21
N THR A 146 0.03 27.34 -1.25
CA THR A 146 0.25 26.20 -0.35
C THR A 146 1.16 25.22 -1.03
N TRP A 147 2.28 24.87 -0.40
CA TRP A 147 3.13 23.82 -0.97
C TRP A 147 2.50 22.46 -0.69
N THR A 148 1.99 21.80 -1.72
CA THR A 148 1.38 20.47 -1.61
C THR A 148 2.11 19.43 -2.45
N GLY A 149 3.38 19.66 -2.80
CA GLY A 149 4.17 18.78 -3.65
C GLY A 149 3.88 18.97 -5.14
N GLY A 150 4.09 17.91 -5.93
CA GLY A 150 3.76 17.92 -7.36
C GLY A 150 2.26 17.78 -7.61
N PRO A 151 1.75 18.27 -8.77
CA PRO A 151 0.36 18.12 -9.14
C PRO A 151 -0.04 16.64 -9.27
N ILE A 152 -1.35 16.39 -9.24
CA ILE A 152 -1.92 15.05 -9.39
C ILE A 152 -1.71 14.61 -10.85
N THR A 153 -0.98 13.51 -11.05
CA THR A 153 -0.68 12.94 -12.37
C THR A 153 -1.46 11.66 -12.61
N ARG A 154 -1.29 11.02 -13.78
CA ARG A 154 -1.93 9.71 -14.05
C ARG A 154 -1.02 8.55 -13.62
N GLU A 155 0.28 8.80 -13.61
CA GLU A 155 1.32 7.84 -13.29
C GLU A 155 1.32 7.51 -11.79
N PRO A 156 1.53 6.23 -11.41
CA PRO A 156 1.63 5.86 -10.01
C PRO A 156 2.86 6.50 -9.38
N CYS A 157 2.73 6.96 -8.14
CA CYS A 157 3.87 7.45 -7.36
C CYS A 157 4.68 6.28 -6.82
N GLN A 158 6.01 6.44 -6.76
CA GLN A 158 6.88 5.50 -6.07
C GLN A 158 6.84 5.79 -4.56
N THR A 159 6.35 4.81 -3.79
CA THR A 159 6.34 4.83 -2.33
C THR A 159 7.73 4.52 -1.80
N ASN A 160 8.24 5.41 -0.95
CA ASN A 160 9.44 5.21 -0.16
C ASN A 160 9.05 5.29 1.33
N LEU A 161 9.43 4.30 2.12
CA LEU A 161 9.07 4.22 3.53
C LEU A 161 10.28 4.50 4.42
N ARG A 162 10.06 5.30 5.46
CA ARG A 162 11.03 5.48 6.54
C ARG A 162 10.40 5.08 7.85
N LEU A 163 10.97 4.06 8.49
CA LEU A 163 10.53 3.62 9.81
C LEU A 163 11.25 4.42 10.90
N VAL A 164 10.48 4.96 11.83
CA VAL A 164 10.99 5.57 13.07
C VAL A 164 10.39 4.81 14.24
N VAL A 165 11.21 4.04 14.95
CA VAL A 165 10.79 3.30 16.13
C VAL A 165 11.02 4.15 17.38
N LEU A 166 9.95 4.39 18.15
CA LEU A 166 10.05 5.05 19.44
C LEU A 166 9.94 3.99 20.56
N PRO A 167 11.04 3.68 21.27
CA PRO A 167 11.01 2.70 22.35
C PRO A 167 10.02 3.09 23.45
N ALA A 168 9.39 2.10 24.09
CA ALA A 168 8.32 2.31 25.07
C ALA A 168 8.69 3.25 26.24
N ASN A 169 9.96 3.28 26.66
CA ASN A 169 10.44 4.21 27.68
C ASN A 169 10.48 5.67 27.19
N ARG A 170 10.83 5.91 25.92
CA ARG A 170 10.81 7.24 25.30
C ARG A 170 9.40 7.67 24.95
N ALA A 171 8.57 6.76 24.42
CA ALA A 171 7.17 7.02 24.13
C ALA A 171 6.43 7.50 25.39
N ARG A 172 6.65 6.85 26.55
CA ARG A 172 6.08 7.29 27.83
C ARG A 172 6.47 8.72 28.21
N LYS A 173 7.72 9.11 27.99
CA LYS A 173 8.19 10.49 28.26
C LYS A 173 7.54 11.50 27.32
N VAL A 174 7.47 11.19 26.02
CA VAL A 174 6.82 12.05 25.02
C VAL A 174 5.34 12.22 25.35
N LEU A 175 4.63 11.14 25.70
CA LEU A 175 3.23 11.19 26.10
C LEU A 175 3.02 11.98 27.39
N ALA A 176 3.95 11.90 28.34
CA ALA A 176 3.91 12.71 29.57
C ALA A 176 4.08 14.22 29.24
N ALA A 177 5.07 14.57 28.41
CA ALA A 177 5.27 15.94 27.96
C ALA A 177 4.05 16.47 27.18
N CYS A 178 3.43 15.66 26.32
CA CYS A 178 2.18 16.03 25.66
C CYS A 178 1.11 16.46 26.67
N ARG A 179 0.94 15.72 27.78
CA ARG A 179 -0.06 16.03 28.80
C ARG A 179 0.25 17.32 29.55
N GLU A 180 1.52 17.51 29.90
CA GLU A 180 2.00 18.73 30.57
C GLU A 180 1.69 19.97 29.73
N HIS A 181 1.86 19.88 28.41
CA HIS A 181 1.55 20.94 27.45
C HIS A 181 0.11 20.88 26.89
N GLN A 182 -0.81 20.19 27.57
CA GLN A 182 -2.23 20.10 27.19
C GLN A 182 -2.46 19.67 25.73
N THR A 183 -1.60 18.80 25.19
CA THR A 183 -1.67 18.26 23.83
C THR A 183 -1.72 16.72 23.81
N THR A 184 -1.71 16.11 22.63
CA THR A 184 -1.58 14.66 22.40
C THR A 184 -0.51 14.37 21.35
N LEU A 185 -0.18 13.08 21.16
CA LEU A 185 0.82 12.66 20.19
C LEU A 185 0.50 13.11 18.75
N THR A 186 -0.76 13.00 18.31
CA THR A 186 -1.14 13.37 16.93
C THR A 186 -0.90 14.87 16.65
N PRO A 187 -1.44 15.83 17.42
CA PRO A 187 -1.10 17.25 17.25
C PRO A 187 0.40 17.55 17.36
N LEU A 188 1.11 16.89 18.28
CA LEU A 188 2.57 17.04 18.40
C LEU A 188 3.29 16.65 17.11
N LEU A 189 2.88 15.55 16.47
CA LEU A 189 3.47 15.11 15.20
C LEU A 189 3.18 16.07 14.06
N HIS A 190 1.99 16.70 14.01
CA HIS A 190 1.73 17.79 13.07
C HIS A 190 2.68 18.96 13.30
N ALA A 191 2.84 19.41 14.55
CA ALA A 191 3.70 20.53 14.88
C ALA A 191 5.19 20.22 14.56
N LEU A 192 5.67 19.01 14.87
CA LEU A 192 7.03 18.56 14.49
C LEU A 192 7.21 18.52 12.96
N THR A 193 6.20 18.04 12.23
CA THR A 193 6.23 17.98 10.76
C THR A 193 6.25 19.39 10.16
N LEU A 194 5.42 20.29 10.68
CA LEU A 194 5.39 21.70 10.31
C LEU A 194 6.76 22.36 10.50
N ILE A 195 7.40 22.18 11.65
CA ILE A 195 8.73 22.73 11.94
C ILE A 195 9.78 22.16 10.98
N SER A 196 9.74 20.85 10.75
CA SER A 196 10.65 20.19 9.81
C SER A 196 10.49 20.76 8.41
N LEU A 197 9.27 20.82 7.87
CA LEU A 197 9.00 21.33 6.53
C LEU A 197 9.35 22.81 6.39
N THR A 198 9.07 23.62 7.40
CA THR A 198 9.40 25.04 7.39
C THR A 198 10.91 25.30 7.28
N LYS A 199 11.74 24.37 7.79
CA LYS A 199 13.21 24.44 7.67
C LYS A 199 13.75 23.95 6.33
N HIS A 200 13.06 23.04 5.66
CA HIS A 200 13.56 22.38 4.44
C HIS A 200 12.92 22.92 3.15
N VAL A 201 11.74 23.55 3.23
CA VAL A 201 11.05 24.13 2.07
C VAL A 201 11.24 25.65 2.06
N PRO A 202 11.85 26.22 1.01
CA PRO A 202 12.13 27.65 0.90
C PRO A 202 10.87 28.52 0.97
N ALA A 203 11.04 29.77 1.43
CA ALA A 203 9.93 30.71 1.61
C ALA A 203 9.28 31.15 0.30
N GLU A 204 10.06 31.14 -0.77
CA GLU A 204 9.67 31.49 -2.14
C GLU A 204 8.74 30.42 -2.74
N VAL A 205 8.83 29.18 -2.24
CA VAL A 205 8.08 28.02 -2.73
C VAL A 205 6.81 27.79 -1.91
N ALA A 206 6.84 28.09 -0.61
CA ALA A 206 5.74 27.80 0.32
C ALA A 206 5.35 29.02 1.15
N GLY A 207 4.26 29.67 0.75
CA GLY A 207 3.59 30.73 1.53
C GLY A 207 2.68 30.17 2.64
N ALA A 208 2.24 28.92 2.50
CA ALA A 208 1.44 28.19 3.47
C ALA A 208 1.71 26.68 3.39
N PHE A 209 1.31 25.97 4.44
CA PHE A 209 1.15 24.52 4.41
C PHE A 209 -0.26 24.11 4.81
N SER A 210 -0.65 22.91 4.41
CA SER A 210 -1.95 22.31 4.75
C SER A 210 -1.74 20.88 5.23
N SER A 211 -2.45 20.45 6.26
CA SER A 211 -2.36 19.08 6.76
C SER A 211 -3.71 18.44 6.97
N SER A 212 -3.77 17.12 6.90
CA SER A 212 -4.96 16.33 7.18
C SER A 212 -4.76 15.36 8.35
N THR A 213 -5.87 15.05 9.03
CA THR A 213 -5.95 14.01 10.05
C THR A 213 -7.25 13.22 9.83
N PRO A 214 -7.18 11.92 9.51
CA PRO A 214 -8.35 11.06 9.48
C PRO A 214 -9.00 10.94 10.88
N ILE A 215 -10.33 10.97 10.94
CA ILE A 215 -11.13 10.81 12.15
C ILE A 215 -12.01 9.56 11.97
N ASP A 216 -11.95 8.65 12.93
CA ASP A 216 -12.77 7.44 12.98
C ASP A 216 -14.24 7.79 13.22
N LEU A 217 -15.12 7.37 12.31
CA LEU A 217 -16.56 7.62 12.38
C LEU A 217 -17.34 6.52 13.09
N ARG A 218 -16.69 5.39 13.41
CA ARG A 218 -17.31 4.28 14.15
C ARG A 218 -18.04 4.71 15.43
N PRO A 219 -17.55 5.67 16.25
CA PRO A 219 -18.27 6.13 17.43
C PRO A 219 -19.62 6.82 17.16
N PHE A 220 -19.89 7.21 15.91
CA PHE A 220 -21.11 7.91 15.50
C PHE A 220 -22.07 7.03 14.70
N MET A 221 -21.75 5.74 14.55
CA MET A 221 -22.59 4.81 13.79
C MET A 221 -23.84 4.42 14.58
N GLU A 222 -24.94 4.21 13.86
CA GLU A 222 -26.14 3.60 14.40
C GLU A 222 -25.96 2.08 14.53
N HIS A 223 -26.20 1.59 15.74
CA HIS A 223 -26.27 0.17 16.01
C HIS A 223 -27.72 -0.27 15.89
N ASP A 224 -28.07 -0.94 14.79
CA ASP A 224 -29.46 -1.30 14.44
C ASP A 224 -30.12 -2.33 15.37
N GLN A 225 -29.36 -2.94 16.29
CA GLN A 225 -29.87 -3.80 17.36
C GLN A 225 -28.91 -3.73 18.56
N PRO A 226 -29.38 -3.93 19.80
CA PRO A 226 -28.56 -4.50 20.86
C PRO A 226 -28.34 -5.99 20.54
N SER A 227 -27.73 -6.28 19.38
CA SER A 227 -27.38 -7.64 19.00
C SER A 227 -26.21 -8.10 19.87
N GLN A 228 -26.24 -9.39 20.18
CA GLN A 228 -25.25 -10.16 20.92
C GLN A 228 -23.90 -10.25 20.17
N ASP A 229 -23.48 -9.19 19.49
CA ASP A 229 -22.11 -9.06 19.01
C ASP A 229 -21.26 -8.80 20.24
N ALA A 230 -20.41 -9.78 20.56
CA ALA A 230 -19.51 -9.72 21.69
C ALA A 230 -18.87 -8.32 21.78
N PRO A 231 -18.82 -7.70 22.97
CA PRO A 231 -18.19 -6.39 23.16
C PRO A 231 -16.82 -6.39 22.46
N GLY A 232 -16.61 -5.52 21.47
CA GLY A 232 -15.33 -5.38 20.77
C GLY A 232 -15.23 -5.90 19.32
N THR A 233 -16.33 -6.26 18.65
CA THR A 233 -16.29 -6.50 17.19
C THR A 233 -16.21 -5.17 16.43
N LEU A 234 -14.98 -4.72 16.12
CA LEU A 234 -14.76 -3.53 15.28
C LEU A 234 -15.34 -3.76 13.89
N GLN A 235 -16.22 -2.85 13.44
CA GLN A 235 -16.80 -2.90 12.11
C GLN A 235 -15.73 -2.66 11.03
N PHE A 236 -15.64 -3.60 10.08
CA PHE A 236 -14.65 -3.59 9.02
C PHE A 236 -15.11 -2.74 7.85
N GLY A 237 -14.30 -1.77 7.41
CA GLY A 237 -14.67 -0.87 6.32
C GLY A 237 -13.88 0.42 6.32
N VAL A 238 -14.22 1.32 5.40
CA VAL A 238 -13.63 2.66 5.31
C VAL A 238 -14.57 3.65 5.98
N LEU A 239 -14.37 3.86 7.29
CA LEU A 239 -15.32 4.60 8.13
C LEU A 239 -14.61 5.82 8.72
N VAL A 240 -14.19 6.72 7.85
CA VAL A 240 -13.37 7.89 8.22
C VAL A 240 -13.88 9.17 7.57
N THR A 241 -13.83 10.26 8.34
CA THR A 241 -13.82 11.63 7.81
C THR A 241 -12.43 12.23 8.00
N THR A 242 -12.20 13.46 7.57
CA THR A 242 -10.90 14.13 7.69
C THR A 242 -11.06 15.54 8.26
N GLN A 243 -10.22 15.89 9.23
CA GLN A 243 -9.99 17.28 9.61
C GLN A 243 -8.79 17.83 8.83
N GLN A 244 -8.94 19.03 8.27
CA GLN A 244 -7.84 19.75 7.62
C GLN A 244 -7.41 20.94 8.48
N HIS A 245 -6.10 21.18 8.53
CA HIS A 245 -5.49 22.31 9.24
C HIS A 245 -4.60 23.08 8.29
N ARG A 246 -4.68 24.41 8.31
CA ARG A 246 -3.88 25.30 7.47
C ARG A 246 -2.91 26.12 8.32
N PHE A 247 -1.66 26.24 7.86
CA PHE A 247 -0.60 26.99 8.53
C PHE A 247 -0.11 28.12 7.62
N GLU A 248 -0.21 29.35 8.11
CA GLU A 248 0.03 30.57 7.32
C GLU A 248 1.28 31.34 7.78
N ALA A 249 1.58 32.41 7.05
CA ALA A 249 2.81 33.19 7.14
C ALA A 249 3.28 33.56 8.56
N PRO A 250 2.43 33.99 9.53
CA PRO A 250 2.92 34.39 10.86
C PRO A 250 3.66 33.26 11.59
N VAL A 251 3.10 32.05 11.58
CA VAL A 251 3.71 30.87 12.21
C VAL A 251 4.96 30.44 11.43
N LEU A 252 4.90 30.44 10.10
CA LEU A 252 6.03 30.06 9.26
C LEU A 252 7.22 31.02 9.40
N GLN A 253 6.97 32.32 9.46
CA GLN A 253 8.02 33.33 9.62
C GLN A 253 8.72 33.21 10.98
N SER A 254 7.95 33.01 12.06
CA SER A 254 8.51 32.77 13.40
C SER A 254 9.41 31.52 13.42
N LEU A 255 8.95 30.42 12.82
CA LEU A 255 9.72 29.18 12.73
C LEU A 255 10.99 29.32 11.86
N ARG A 256 10.93 30.08 10.76
CA ARG A 256 12.10 30.33 9.88
C ARG A 256 13.19 31.15 10.57
N LYS A 257 12.81 32.10 11.43
CA LYS A 257 13.75 32.87 12.26
C LYS A 257 14.43 32.02 13.34
N ASN A 258 13.95 30.80 13.59
CA ASN A 258 14.39 29.90 14.68
C ASN A 258 14.28 30.54 16.08
N GLU A 259 13.37 31.49 16.26
CA GLU A 259 13.07 32.10 17.55
C GLU A 259 12.04 31.24 18.30
N ASN A 260 12.32 30.90 19.57
CA ASN A 260 11.39 30.19 20.47
C ASN A 260 10.71 28.96 19.81
N VAL A 261 11.51 28.12 19.14
CA VAL A 261 11.01 26.94 18.39
C VAL A 261 10.27 25.97 19.29
N GLU A 262 10.75 25.75 20.52
CA GLU A 262 10.11 24.86 21.49
C GLU A 262 8.77 25.42 21.99
N ASP A 263 8.69 26.70 22.33
CA ASP A 263 7.43 27.33 22.72
C ASP A 263 6.42 27.31 21.56
N THR A 264 6.90 27.56 20.33
CA THR A 264 6.06 27.48 19.13
C THR A 264 5.58 26.05 18.88
N LEU A 265 6.43 25.04 19.06
CA LEU A 265 6.06 23.63 18.95
C LEU A 265 4.87 23.30 19.86
N TRP A 266 4.99 23.60 21.15
CA TRP A 266 3.97 23.26 22.13
C TRP A 266 2.70 24.08 21.97
N ARG A 267 2.82 25.38 21.66
CA ARG A 267 1.68 26.24 21.33
C ARG A 267 0.87 25.70 20.15
N VAL A 268 1.54 25.42 19.02
CA VAL A 268 0.88 24.88 17.82
C VAL A 268 0.25 23.52 18.12
N ALA A 269 0.94 22.65 18.86
CA ALA A 269 0.39 21.36 19.25
C ALA A 269 -0.86 21.47 20.14
N ALA A 270 -0.91 22.45 21.06
CA ALA A 270 -2.08 22.69 21.90
C ALA A 270 -3.26 23.29 21.11
N GLU A 271 -2.99 24.24 20.21
CA GLU A 271 -3.98 24.82 19.30
C GLU A 271 -4.61 23.75 18.40
N LEU A 272 -3.79 22.91 17.78
CA LEU A 272 -4.25 21.79 16.95
C LEU A 272 -5.10 20.80 17.75
N ARG A 273 -4.74 20.49 18.99
CA ARG A 273 -5.58 19.64 19.87
C ARG A 273 -6.95 20.29 20.06
N SER A 274 -6.99 21.58 20.38
CA SER A 274 -8.24 22.31 20.61
C SER A 274 -9.13 22.30 19.36
N GLU A 275 -8.55 22.51 18.18
CA GLU A 275 -9.27 22.44 16.91
C GLU A 275 -9.79 21.02 16.60
N MET A 276 -8.96 20.00 16.75
CA MET A 276 -9.39 18.60 16.57
C MET A 276 -10.51 18.23 17.55
N LYS A 277 -10.44 18.69 18.80
CA LYS A 277 -11.48 18.46 19.80
C LYS A 277 -12.80 19.14 19.39
N ARG A 278 -12.74 20.41 18.97
CA ARG A 278 -13.91 21.14 18.46
C ARG A 278 -14.51 20.45 17.24
N ARG A 279 -13.68 19.93 16.33
CA ARG A 279 -14.19 19.15 15.18
C ARG A 279 -14.95 17.91 15.64
N LEU A 280 -14.36 17.15 16.57
CA LEU A 280 -14.98 15.93 17.10
C LEU A 280 -16.32 16.21 17.80
N GLU A 281 -16.41 17.30 18.57
CA GLU A 281 -17.64 17.76 19.22
C GLU A 281 -18.74 18.17 18.23
N GLY A 282 -18.37 18.58 17.01
CA GLY A 282 -19.31 18.95 15.94
C GLY A 282 -19.75 17.78 15.05
N LEU A 283 -19.11 16.61 15.15
CA LEU A 283 -19.50 15.43 14.35
C LEU A 283 -20.75 14.76 14.91
N PRO A 284 -21.60 14.14 14.06
CA PRO A 284 -21.47 14.00 12.60
C PRO A 284 -22.10 15.17 11.81
N GLY A 285 -22.30 16.34 12.42
CA GLY A 285 -22.91 17.49 11.74
C GLY A 285 -22.00 18.19 10.73
N ASP A 286 -22.60 18.68 9.65
CA ASP A 286 -21.97 19.53 8.63
C ASP A 286 -20.61 18.96 8.16
N ASP A 287 -20.61 17.67 7.80
CA ASP A 287 -19.44 16.95 7.29
C ASP A 287 -19.53 16.72 5.78
N ILE A 288 -18.44 17.04 5.07
CA ILE A 288 -18.34 16.89 3.62
C ILE A 288 -18.45 15.43 3.18
N ILE A 289 -18.09 14.48 4.03
CA ILE A 289 -18.18 13.05 3.76
C ILE A 289 -19.62 12.60 3.54
N SER A 290 -20.60 13.33 4.11
CA SER A 290 -22.02 13.07 3.86
C SER A 290 -22.45 13.35 2.41
N MET A 291 -21.60 13.99 1.61
CA MET A 291 -21.84 14.27 0.19
C MET A 291 -21.28 13.19 -0.74
N LEU A 292 -20.61 12.15 -0.22
CA LEU A 292 -20.03 11.11 -1.05
C LEU A 292 -21.09 10.36 -1.87
N GLY A 293 -22.28 10.14 -1.30
CA GLY A 293 -23.43 9.55 -2.01
C GLY A 293 -23.93 10.36 -3.21
N TRP A 294 -23.50 11.62 -3.39
CA TRP A 294 -23.85 12.44 -4.55
C TRP A 294 -22.91 12.22 -5.75
N ILE A 295 -21.84 11.45 -5.57
CA ILE A 295 -20.90 11.10 -6.63
C ILE A 295 -21.48 9.94 -7.43
N SER A 296 -22.04 10.25 -8.60
CA SER A 296 -22.62 9.24 -9.51
C SER A 296 -21.55 8.45 -10.29
N ASP A 297 -20.40 9.06 -10.57
CA ASP A 297 -19.29 8.42 -11.29
C ASP A 297 -17.95 8.73 -10.60
N TRP A 298 -17.47 7.76 -9.82
CA TRP A 298 -16.19 7.83 -9.13
C TRP A 298 -15.00 7.97 -10.06
N ARG A 299 -15.04 7.34 -11.26
CA ARG A 299 -13.95 7.45 -12.22
C ARG A 299 -13.86 8.86 -12.75
N LYS A 300 -14.99 9.44 -13.18
CA LYS A 300 -15.04 10.84 -13.64
C LYS A 300 -14.58 11.79 -12.54
N PHE A 301 -15.06 11.59 -11.30
CA PHE A 301 -14.65 12.37 -10.13
C PHE A 301 -13.12 12.42 -9.99
N TRP A 302 -12.44 11.27 -9.97
CA TRP A 302 -10.99 11.22 -9.85
C TRP A 302 -10.27 11.82 -11.07
N LEU A 303 -10.78 11.61 -12.29
CA LEU A 303 -10.20 12.20 -13.50
C LEU A 303 -10.25 13.73 -13.50
N THR A 304 -11.25 14.35 -12.87
CA THR A 304 -11.31 15.82 -12.74
C THR A 304 -10.21 16.41 -11.85
N LYS A 305 -9.52 15.58 -11.06
CA LYS A 305 -8.41 16.00 -10.19
C LYS A 305 -7.06 15.99 -10.93
N LEU A 306 -6.95 15.35 -12.10
CA LEU A 306 -5.71 15.31 -12.88
C LEU A 306 -5.25 16.74 -13.25
N GLY A 307 -3.96 17.01 -13.07
CA GLY A 307 -3.34 18.32 -13.29
C GLY A 307 -3.56 19.34 -12.17
N LYS A 308 -4.48 19.09 -11.23
CA LYS A 308 -4.71 19.98 -10.07
C LYS A 308 -3.67 19.74 -8.99
N GLN A 309 -3.48 20.74 -8.13
CA GLN A 309 -2.65 20.60 -6.93
C GLN A 309 -3.30 19.64 -5.93
N ARG A 310 -2.48 18.96 -5.13
CA ARG A 310 -2.95 18.16 -4.00
C ARG A 310 -3.59 19.07 -2.96
N GLU A 311 -4.54 18.53 -2.19
CA GLU A 311 -5.28 19.28 -1.18
C GLU A 311 -4.43 19.59 0.07
N THR A 312 -3.57 18.65 0.46
CA THR A 312 -2.76 18.76 1.68
C THR A 312 -1.27 18.47 1.41
N THR A 313 -0.43 19.13 2.19
CA THR A 313 1.02 18.95 2.23
C THR A 313 1.37 17.62 2.90
N TRP A 314 0.81 17.36 4.09
CA TRP A 314 1.03 16.09 4.78
C TRP A 314 -0.23 15.60 5.49
N GLU A 315 -0.26 14.31 5.76
CA GLU A 315 -1.28 13.66 6.58
C GLU A 315 -0.63 13.04 7.81
N VAL A 316 -1.27 13.14 8.98
CA VAL A 316 -0.92 12.29 10.13
C VAL A 316 -2.05 11.30 10.36
N SER A 317 -1.77 10.03 10.05
CA SER A 317 -2.70 8.92 10.27
C SER A 317 -2.26 8.13 11.50
N ASN A 318 -3.11 8.09 12.53
CA ASN A 318 -2.79 7.45 13.80
C ASN A 318 -3.87 6.45 14.20
N ILE A 319 -3.56 5.15 14.09
CA ILE A 319 -4.49 4.08 14.46
C ILE A 319 -4.54 3.81 15.97
N GLY A 320 -3.62 4.42 16.73
CA GLY A 320 -3.50 4.25 18.17
C GLY A 320 -2.69 2.99 18.55
N SER A 321 -2.92 2.52 19.76
CA SER A 321 -2.27 1.31 20.29
C SER A 321 -3.18 0.10 20.16
N MET A 322 -2.66 -1.00 19.61
CA MET A 322 -3.34 -2.29 19.62
C MET A 322 -2.93 -3.08 20.86
N VAL A 323 -3.84 -3.87 21.41
CA VAL A 323 -3.51 -4.77 22.51
C VAL A 323 -2.68 -5.94 21.99
N GLY A 324 -1.46 -6.07 22.51
CA GLY A 324 -0.49 -7.05 22.01
C GLY A 324 -0.50 -8.41 22.72
N SER A 325 -1.11 -8.49 23.91
CA SER A 325 -1.25 -9.72 24.72
C SER A 325 -2.12 -9.42 25.94
N SER A 326 -2.93 -10.39 26.40
CA SER A 326 -3.48 -10.37 27.76
C SER A 326 -2.41 -10.75 28.78
N GLU A 327 -2.55 -10.32 30.05
CA GLU A 327 -1.55 -10.56 31.11
C GLU A 327 -1.36 -12.05 31.44
N ASP A 328 -2.34 -12.90 31.08
CA ASP A 328 -2.38 -14.34 31.39
C ASP A 328 -2.06 -15.27 30.20
N ALA A 329 -1.68 -14.74 29.03
CA ALA A 329 -1.53 -15.57 27.83
C ALA A 329 -0.16 -16.30 27.73
N ASN A 330 -0.16 -17.60 28.07
CA ASN A 330 0.82 -18.56 27.53
C ASN A 330 0.49 -18.82 26.05
N GLY A 331 0.97 -17.98 25.11
CA GLY A 331 0.63 -18.14 23.69
C GLY A 331 1.22 -17.08 22.75
N TRP A 332 0.57 -16.91 21.60
CA TRP A 332 0.92 -15.90 20.61
C TRP A 332 0.82 -14.49 21.19
N ARG A 333 1.69 -13.58 20.76
CA ARG A 333 1.66 -12.16 21.12
C ARG A 333 2.12 -11.27 19.97
N ILE A 334 1.61 -10.04 19.92
CA ILE A 334 2.09 -9.01 19.01
C ILE A 334 3.15 -8.18 19.72
N GLU A 335 4.40 -8.30 19.26
CA GLU A 335 5.54 -7.55 19.82
C GLU A 335 5.70 -6.14 19.24
N ARG A 336 5.13 -5.90 18.06
CA ARG A 336 5.20 -4.62 17.36
C ARG A 336 4.07 -4.46 16.36
N SER A 337 3.74 -3.21 16.06
CA SER A 337 2.79 -2.84 15.00
C SER A 337 3.41 -1.78 14.10
N ILE A 338 3.25 -1.96 12.79
CA ILE A 338 3.69 -1.00 11.77
C ILE A 338 2.50 -0.73 10.86
N MET A 339 2.16 0.54 10.73
CA MET A 339 1.20 1.02 9.75
C MET A 339 1.95 1.78 8.66
N SER A 340 1.56 1.55 7.41
CA SER A 340 2.07 2.32 6.27
C SER A 340 0.96 2.53 5.24
N GLN A 341 0.97 3.69 4.60
CA GLN A 341 0.15 4.02 3.45
C GLN A 341 1.05 4.13 2.21
N GLY A 342 0.51 3.81 1.05
CA GLY A 342 1.18 4.05 -0.23
C GLY A 342 1.22 5.54 -0.57
N ALA A 343 2.16 5.94 -1.41
CA ALA A 343 2.17 7.28 -2.00
C ALA A 343 0.99 7.40 -2.96
N THR A 344 -0.14 7.92 -2.47
CA THR A 344 -1.34 8.07 -3.28
C THR A 344 -1.20 9.23 -4.24
N VAL A 345 -1.71 9.06 -5.46
CA VAL A 345 -1.63 10.06 -6.52
C VAL A 345 -2.45 11.31 -6.17
N SER A 346 -3.60 11.13 -5.52
CA SER A 346 -4.55 12.19 -5.17
C SER A 346 -4.62 12.53 -3.68
N GLY A 347 -3.74 11.96 -2.83
CA GLY A 347 -3.66 12.27 -1.41
C GLY A 347 -2.56 13.26 -1.03
N ALA A 348 -2.24 13.34 0.25
CA ALA A 348 -1.19 14.20 0.78
C ALA A 348 0.18 13.90 0.15
N ALA A 349 1.03 14.91 0.02
CA ALA A 349 2.38 14.70 -0.50
C ALA A 349 3.26 13.84 0.43
N ILE A 350 3.01 13.92 1.75
CA ILE A 350 3.76 13.20 2.77
C ILE A 350 2.79 12.50 3.73
N GLY A 351 2.95 11.20 3.95
CA GLY A 351 2.20 10.45 4.96
C GLY A 351 3.02 10.21 6.22
N VAL A 352 2.48 10.58 7.38
CA VAL A 352 3.03 10.28 8.71
C VAL A 352 2.12 9.26 9.38
N ASN A 353 2.56 8.01 9.44
CA ASN A 353 1.77 6.89 9.94
C ASN A 353 2.21 6.49 11.35
N VAL A 354 1.25 6.31 12.25
CA VAL A 354 1.50 6.00 13.66
C VAL A 354 0.71 4.77 14.08
N ALA A 355 1.45 3.79 14.60
CA ALA A 355 0.91 2.61 15.23
C ALA A 355 1.67 2.32 16.53
N GLY A 356 0.95 1.81 17.52
CA GLY A 356 1.52 1.40 18.80
C GLY A 356 1.01 0.05 19.25
N ILE A 357 1.62 -0.46 20.31
CA ILE A 357 1.12 -1.61 21.06
C ILE A 357 0.97 -1.24 22.54
N SER A 358 -0.06 -1.76 23.19
CA SER A 358 -0.27 -1.70 24.63
C SER A 358 -0.28 -3.10 25.25
N LYS A 359 0.14 -3.18 26.52
CA LYS A 359 -0.04 -4.35 27.37
C LYS A 359 -1.33 -4.15 28.18
N GLY A 360 -2.23 -5.12 28.18
CA GLY A 360 -3.51 -5.06 28.91
C GLY A 360 -4.56 -6.00 28.34
N ASP A 361 -5.69 -6.15 29.02
CA ASP A 361 -6.82 -6.95 28.54
C ASP A 361 -7.54 -6.23 27.39
N PRO A 362 -7.80 -6.87 26.24
CA PRO A 362 -8.57 -6.28 25.13
C PRO A 362 -9.97 -5.78 25.51
N PHE A 363 -10.51 -6.18 26.66
CA PHE A 363 -11.87 -5.85 27.09
C PHE A 363 -11.98 -5.08 28.41
N SER A 364 -10.87 -4.73 29.07
CA SER A 364 -10.92 -3.95 30.32
C SER A 364 -10.91 -2.42 30.07
N GLY A 365 -12.06 -1.85 29.71
CA GLY A 365 -12.32 -0.41 29.79
C GLY A 365 -13.42 0.07 28.83
N PRO A 366 -14.42 0.85 29.30
CA PRO A 366 -15.64 1.12 28.55
C PRO A 366 -15.35 2.02 27.35
N GLY A 367 -16.15 1.87 26.29
CA GLY A 367 -16.01 2.58 25.02
C GLY A 367 -15.63 4.05 25.18
N GLY A 368 -14.50 4.44 24.58
CA GLY A 368 -14.02 5.83 24.59
C GLY A 368 -12.50 5.91 24.56
N SER A 369 -11.97 6.48 23.47
CA SER A 369 -10.61 7.00 23.30
C SER A 369 -9.50 6.35 24.14
N PHE A 370 -8.69 5.51 23.49
CA PHE A 370 -7.47 4.94 24.07
C PHE A 370 -6.40 6.00 24.37
N VAL A 371 -6.51 6.68 25.51
CA VAL A 371 -5.39 7.31 26.24
C VAL A 371 -5.65 7.23 27.73
N GLN A 372 -5.06 6.26 28.42
CA GLN A 372 -4.77 6.44 29.84
C GLN A 372 -3.49 5.71 30.28
N THR A 373 -2.79 6.32 31.24
CA THR A 373 -1.49 5.91 31.79
C THR A 373 -1.60 5.91 33.30
N ARG A 374 -0.86 5.02 33.98
CA ARG A 374 -0.54 5.16 35.41
C ARG A 374 0.98 5.05 35.64
N ALA A 375 1.47 5.74 36.67
CA ALA A 375 2.86 6.16 36.86
C ALA A 375 3.59 5.47 38.03
N LYS A 376 4.93 5.44 38.01
CA LYS A 376 5.85 6.08 38.99
C LYS A 376 7.37 5.89 38.66
N SER A 377 8.08 7.03 38.55
CA SER A 377 9.42 7.46 39.07
C SER A 377 10.58 6.46 39.29
N ASN A 378 11.89 6.79 39.21
CA ASN A 378 12.70 7.93 38.70
C ASN A 378 14.18 7.45 38.64
N VAL A 379 14.97 7.99 37.69
CA VAL A 379 16.45 7.89 37.51
C VAL A 379 16.96 6.66 36.72
N MET A 380 17.88 6.87 35.72
CA MET A 380 19.21 6.21 35.63
C MET A 380 20.10 6.56 34.40
N ARG A 381 21.39 6.82 34.75
CA ARG A 381 22.74 6.80 34.12
C ARG A 381 23.00 7.03 32.61
N GLN A 382 23.99 7.91 32.37
CA GLN A 382 24.73 8.06 31.11
C GLN A 382 25.53 6.79 30.75
N ARG A 383 25.60 6.43 29.45
CA ARG A 383 26.42 5.33 28.91
C ARG A 383 27.49 5.85 27.93
N ASP A 384 28.68 5.23 27.97
CA ASP A 384 29.87 5.58 27.16
C ASP A 384 29.73 5.15 25.68
N GLN A 385 30.30 5.93 24.75
CA GLN A 385 30.13 5.85 23.29
C GLN A 385 31.29 5.14 22.55
N GLY A 386 32.21 4.49 23.25
CA GLY A 386 33.30 3.69 22.64
C GLY A 386 34.51 4.49 22.10
N VAL A 387 35.45 3.82 21.42
CA VAL A 387 36.75 4.38 20.95
C VAL A 387 36.90 4.29 19.42
N VAL A 388 37.56 5.28 18.80
CA VAL A 388 37.78 5.34 17.34
C VAL A 388 39.07 4.61 16.97
N VAL A 389 39.01 3.78 15.93
CA VAL A 389 40.12 2.93 15.47
C VAL A 389 40.22 2.91 13.94
N ARG A 390 41.41 2.61 13.40
CA ARG A 390 41.65 2.36 11.97
C ARG A 390 42.08 0.91 11.76
N LEU A 391 41.49 0.20 10.81
CA LEU A 391 41.89 -1.17 10.48
C LEU A 391 43.23 -1.21 9.73
N LEU A 392 44.12 -2.12 10.10
CA LEU A 392 45.42 -2.32 9.42
C LEU A 392 45.38 -3.45 8.40
N GLN A 393 44.32 -4.24 8.44
CA GLN A 393 44.05 -5.37 7.54
C GLN A 393 42.54 -5.49 7.30
N ASP A 394 42.15 -6.20 6.25
CA ASP A 394 40.77 -6.54 5.97
C ASP A 394 40.20 -7.42 7.09
N ILE A 395 39.13 -6.96 7.74
CA ILE A 395 38.44 -7.73 8.79
C ILE A 395 37.01 -8.00 8.32
N PRO A 396 36.64 -9.28 8.10
CA PRO A 396 35.28 -9.66 7.72
C PRO A 396 34.25 -9.10 8.70
N LYS A 397 33.14 -8.58 8.17
CA LYS A 397 32.06 -7.89 8.89
C LYS A 397 32.45 -6.56 9.54
N PHE A 398 33.64 -6.02 9.35
CA PHE A 398 34.04 -4.76 9.97
C PHE A 398 34.49 -3.71 8.96
N GLY A 399 35.19 -4.12 7.91
CA GLY A 399 35.57 -3.25 6.82
C GLY A 399 36.93 -3.62 6.24
N ARG A 400 37.26 -2.92 5.16
CA ARG A 400 38.56 -3.00 4.49
C ARG A 400 39.66 -2.41 5.36
N LYS A 401 40.90 -2.78 5.04
CA LYS A 401 42.11 -2.11 5.50
C LYS A 401 41.94 -0.60 5.31
N ASP A 402 42.35 0.15 6.33
CA ASP A 402 42.27 1.61 6.46
C ASP A 402 40.89 2.20 6.78
N ALA A 403 39.86 1.39 7.00
CA ALA A 403 38.57 1.88 7.49
C ALA A 403 38.66 2.43 8.92
N ILE A 404 38.06 3.61 9.16
CA ILE A 404 38.05 4.29 10.46
C ILE A 404 36.62 4.34 11.03
N PHE A 405 36.41 3.77 12.21
CA PHE A 405 35.09 3.75 12.87
C PHE A 405 35.20 3.56 14.40
N ARG A 406 34.06 3.64 15.10
CA ARG A 406 33.99 3.41 16.56
C ARG A 406 33.78 1.94 16.90
N VAL A 407 34.54 1.46 17.87
CA VAL A 407 34.43 0.10 18.41
C VAL A 407 34.42 0.14 19.93
N GLU A 408 33.88 -0.91 20.55
CA GLU A 408 33.95 -1.11 21.99
C GLU A 408 35.40 -1.18 22.48
N ARG A 409 35.72 -0.44 23.57
CA ARG A 409 37.08 -0.37 24.13
C ARG A 409 37.66 -1.75 24.44
N GLY A 410 36.81 -2.68 24.88
CA GLY A 410 37.19 -4.07 25.18
C GLY A 410 37.73 -4.81 23.96
N ARG A 411 37.02 -4.76 22.82
CA ARG A 411 37.42 -5.43 21.58
C ARG A 411 38.74 -4.87 21.04
N MET A 412 38.89 -3.54 21.05
CA MET A 412 40.13 -2.91 20.61
C MET A 412 41.32 -3.29 21.50
N ARG A 413 41.16 -3.21 22.82
CA ARG A 413 42.24 -3.47 23.79
C ARG A 413 42.67 -4.94 23.83
N ASN A 414 41.70 -5.86 23.80
CA ASN A 414 41.97 -7.27 24.08
C ASN A 414 42.24 -8.09 22.81
N GLU A 415 41.67 -7.71 21.67
CA GLU A 415 41.70 -8.54 20.47
C GLU A 415 42.48 -7.89 19.32
N TRP A 416 42.20 -6.62 19.02
CA TRP A 416 42.68 -6.01 17.78
C TRP A 416 44.06 -5.37 17.92
N PHE A 417 44.32 -4.66 19.01
CA PHE A 417 45.60 -4.01 19.25
C PHE A 417 46.76 -5.03 19.44
N PRO A 418 46.61 -6.09 20.26
CA PRO A 418 47.70 -7.08 20.44
C PRO A 418 48.00 -7.85 19.15
N LYS A 419 46.98 -8.14 18.35
CA LYS A 419 47.11 -8.86 17.07
C LYS A 419 47.44 -7.96 15.88
N LYS A 420 47.73 -6.68 16.12
CA LYS A 420 48.01 -5.65 15.09
C LYS A 420 46.95 -5.58 13.97
N LYS A 421 45.69 -5.90 14.30
CA LYS A 421 44.58 -5.87 13.34
C LYS A 421 44.04 -4.45 13.11
N ALA A 422 44.18 -3.58 14.10
CA ALA A 422 43.75 -2.19 14.04
C ALA A 422 44.67 -1.31 14.91
N GLU A 423 44.71 -0.02 14.62
CA GLU A 423 45.40 1.01 15.40
C GLU A 423 44.42 2.03 16.02
N TYR A 424 44.81 2.63 17.15
CA TYR A 424 44.03 3.69 17.79
C TYR A 424 44.16 5.00 17.03
N MET A 425 43.02 5.64 16.72
CA MET A 425 43.02 6.95 16.06
C MET A 425 43.07 8.07 17.11
N THR A 426 44.29 8.42 17.54
CA THR A 426 44.56 9.56 18.42
C THR A 426 44.53 10.88 17.64
N ALA A 427 44.43 12.01 18.34
CA ALA A 427 44.44 13.33 17.69
C ALA A 427 45.74 13.59 16.90
N ALA A 428 46.89 13.11 17.40
CA ALA A 428 48.15 13.17 16.68
C ALA A 428 48.10 12.34 15.38
N ARG A 429 47.51 11.14 15.45
CA ARG A 429 47.41 10.24 14.30
C ARG A 429 46.50 10.77 13.20
N PHE A 430 45.40 11.43 13.56
CA PHE A 430 44.57 12.16 12.61
C PHE A 430 45.35 13.27 11.89
N LYS A 431 46.22 14.01 12.60
CA LYS A 431 47.04 15.08 12.03
C LYS A 431 48.13 14.55 11.10
N GLU A 432 48.81 13.46 11.46
CA GLU A 432 49.83 12.81 10.62
C GLU A 432 49.27 12.29 9.30
N LEU A 433 48.01 11.84 9.31
CA LEU A 433 47.34 11.28 8.14
C LEU A 433 46.54 12.33 7.35
N GLY A 434 46.56 13.60 7.77
CA GLY A 434 45.80 14.67 7.12
C GLY A 434 44.27 14.53 7.21
N MET A 435 43.75 13.82 8.21
CA MET A 435 42.33 13.48 8.37
C MET A 435 41.66 14.21 9.55
N SER A 436 40.35 14.43 9.48
CA SER A 436 39.52 15.10 10.48
C SER A 436 38.61 14.13 11.25
N ARG A 437 38.65 14.23 12.58
CA ARG A 437 37.88 13.37 13.51
C ARG A 437 36.35 13.45 13.34
N LYS A 438 35.81 14.51 12.73
CA LYS A 438 34.36 14.68 12.53
C LYS A 438 33.87 14.23 11.16
N ALA A 439 34.73 14.27 10.14
CA ALA A 439 34.34 13.99 8.75
C ALA A 439 34.71 12.57 8.32
N ASP A 440 35.84 12.04 8.82
CA ASP A 440 36.43 10.80 8.28
C ASP A 440 36.20 9.58 9.17
N VAL A 441 35.42 9.72 10.25
CA VAL A 441 35.03 8.60 11.10
C VAL A 441 33.71 8.05 10.59
N GLY A 442 33.80 6.99 9.80
CA GLY A 442 32.66 6.27 9.26
C GLY A 442 32.02 5.31 10.27
N GLU A 443 30.97 4.63 9.82
CA GLU A 443 30.37 3.51 10.53
C GLU A 443 31.01 2.19 10.06
N ARG A 444 31.01 1.19 10.95
CA ARG A 444 31.50 -0.17 10.65
C ARG A 444 30.67 -0.77 9.51
N ASP A 445 31.31 -1.41 8.52
CA ASP A 445 30.62 -2.13 7.44
C ASP A 445 30.40 -3.61 7.81
N PRO A 446 29.16 -4.04 8.14
CA PRO A 446 28.85 -5.41 8.52
C PRO A 446 28.84 -6.39 7.33
N SER A 447 28.80 -5.89 6.10
CA SER A 447 28.61 -6.67 4.87
C SER A 447 29.92 -7.05 4.17
N PHE A 448 31.03 -6.44 4.59
CA PHE A 448 32.35 -6.70 4.01
C PHE A 448 32.81 -8.15 4.26
N GLY A 449 33.14 -8.87 3.18
CA GLY A 449 33.66 -10.26 3.22
C GLY A 449 32.61 -11.37 3.23
N ALA A 450 31.33 -11.06 2.94
CA ALA A 450 30.30 -12.08 2.76
C ALA A 450 30.24 -12.56 1.29
N ILE A 451 31.09 -13.52 0.92
CA ILE A 451 30.90 -14.36 -0.27
C ILE A 451 30.48 -15.75 0.21
N LEU A 452 29.43 -16.26 -0.44
CA LEU A 452 28.83 -17.58 -0.31
C LEU A 452 29.90 -18.69 -0.29
N ALA A 453 29.95 -19.44 0.80
CA ALA A 453 30.67 -20.70 0.85
C ALA A 453 29.77 -21.81 0.28
N THR A 454 30.07 -22.22 -0.96
CA THR A 454 29.73 -23.54 -1.50
C THR A 454 31.05 -24.25 -1.75
N GLU A 455 31.20 -25.44 -1.18
CA GLU A 455 32.38 -26.29 -1.28
C GLU A 455 32.59 -26.85 -2.70
N ASP A 456 33.86 -27.13 -2.99
CA ASP A 456 34.49 -27.51 -4.27
C ASP A 456 33.95 -28.79 -4.95
N PHE A 457 33.87 -28.76 -6.29
CA PHE A 457 34.38 -29.82 -7.17
C PHE A 457 34.93 -29.17 -8.45
N GLY A 458 36.19 -29.50 -8.79
CA GLY A 458 36.99 -28.77 -9.76
C GLY A 458 36.98 -29.27 -11.21
N SER A 459 37.89 -28.63 -11.96
CA SER A 459 38.41 -28.85 -13.32
C SER A 459 37.68 -28.18 -14.51
N GLU A 460 38.34 -27.14 -15.04
CA GLU A 460 38.28 -26.62 -16.42
C GLU A 460 39.39 -27.30 -17.28
N PRO A 461 39.53 -27.11 -18.62
CA PRO A 461 38.89 -26.10 -19.50
C PRO A 461 38.41 -26.59 -20.90
N ALA A 462 37.60 -25.79 -21.61
CA ALA A 462 37.81 -25.44 -23.04
C ALA A 462 36.78 -24.42 -23.56
N VAL A 463 37.29 -23.48 -24.35
CA VAL A 463 36.66 -22.28 -24.92
C VAL A 463 35.91 -22.59 -26.22
N VAL A 464 34.62 -22.18 -26.34
CA VAL A 464 33.97 -21.73 -27.61
C VAL A 464 32.77 -20.82 -27.29
N VAL A 465 32.65 -19.68 -27.99
CA VAL A 465 31.48 -18.77 -28.06
C VAL A 465 31.29 -18.42 -29.54
N PRO A 466 30.10 -18.16 -30.12
CA PRO A 466 28.71 -18.51 -29.75
C PRO A 466 27.87 -19.09 -30.93
N GLU A 467 26.71 -19.72 -30.64
CA GLU A 467 25.55 -19.69 -31.53
C GLU A 467 24.28 -19.41 -30.72
N ALA A 468 23.51 -18.41 -31.16
CA ALA A 468 22.28 -17.98 -30.51
C ALA A 468 21.18 -19.03 -30.68
N LYS A 469 20.68 -19.58 -29.57
CA LYS A 469 19.39 -20.32 -29.54
C LYS A 469 18.48 -19.77 -28.45
N SER A 470 17.39 -19.18 -28.91
CA SER A 470 16.13 -19.01 -28.21
C SER A 470 15.70 -20.33 -27.57
N SER A 471 15.64 -20.39 -26.24
CA SER A 471 15.09 -21.54 -25.51
C SER A 471 14.14 -21.09 -24.39
N LEU A 472 13.17 -20.25 -24.72
CA LEU A 472 12.09 -19.86 -23.78
C LEU A 472 10.69 -20.29 -24.22
N ALA A 473 10.48 -20.78 -25.45
CA ALA A 473 9.18 -21.23 -25.95
C ALA A 473 8.83 -22.66 -25.50
N THR A 474 7.58 -22.86 -25.09
CA THR A 474 6.98 -24.17 -24.76
C THR A 474 6.92 -25.07 -26.02
N SER A 475 7.08 -26.39 -25.90
CA SER A 475 7.02 -27.29 -27.07
C SER A 475 5.64 -27.24 -27.75
N ALA A 476 5.59 -27.45 -29.07
CA ALA A 476 4.37 -27.34 -29.86
C ALA A 476 3.24 -28.29 -29.39
N GLU A 477 3.59 -29.46 -28.84
CA GLU A 477 2.65 -30.38 -28.21
C GLU A 477 1.99 -29.78 -26.98
N LYS A 478 2.80 -29.24 -26.07
CA LYS A 478 2.31 -28.63 -24.84
C LYS A 478 1.52 -27.35 -25.13
N ALA A 479 1.94 -26.56 -26.11
CA ALA A 479 1.21 -25.37 -26.54
C ALA A 479 -0.20 -25.73 -27.03
N HIS A 480 -0.37 -26.77 -27.85
CA HIS A 480 -1.68 -27.21 -28.32
C HIS A 480 -2.57 -27.69 -27.16
N THR A 481 -2.04 -28.49 -26.23
CA THR A 481 -2.78 -28.93 -25.04
C THR A 481 -3.23 -27.74 -24.17
N LEU A 482 -2.34 -26.77 -23.95
CA LEU A 482 -2.64 -25.58 -23.16
C LEU A 482 -3.70 -24.69 -23.83
N LEU A 483 -3.67 -24.53 -25.15
CA LEU A 483 -4.71 -23.79 -25.89
C LEU A 483 -6.07 -24.47 -25.80
N SER A 484 -6.12 -25.80 -25.85
CA SER A 484 -7.39 -26.54 -25.75
C SER A 484 -8.02 -26.47 -24.36
N ILE A 485 -7.19 -26.52 -23.29
CA ILE A 485 -7.64 -26.53 -21.89
C ILE A 485 -7.90 -25.13 -21.33
N LEU A 486 -7.00 -24.17 -21.59
CA LEU A 486 -7.02 -22.87 -20.91
C LEU A 486 -7.89 -21.83 -21.61
N ILE A 487 -8.23 -22.03 -22.89
CA ILE A 487 -9.10 -21.12 -23.64
C ILE A 487 -10.54 -21.65 -23.59
N PRO A 488 -11.51 -20.83 -23.12
CA PRO A 488 -12.91 -21.23 -23.10
C PRO A 488 -13.44 -21.46 -24.52
N GLU A 489 -14.48 -22.30 -24.67
CA GLU A 489 -15.05 -22.62 -25.98
C GLU A 489 -15.59 -21.39 -26.74
N THR A 490 -16.04 -20.36 -25.99
CA THR A 490 -16.54 -19.09 -26.55
C THR A 490 -15.74 -17.89 -26.01
N LEU A 491 -15.26 -17.03 -26.91
CA LEU A 491 -14.60 -15.77 -26.66
C LEU A 491 -15.58 -14.61 -26.90
N THR A 492 -16.04 -13.96 -25.84
CA THR A 492 -17.08 -12.92 -25.93
C THR A 492 -16.51 -11.51 -26.05
N PHE A 493 -17.00 -10.72 -27.01
CA PHE A 493 -16.64 -9.31 -27.22
C PHE A 493 -17.91 -8.43 -27.20
N TYR A 494 -17.92 -7.38 -26.40
CA TYR A 494 -19.04 -6.44 -26.34
C TYR A 494 -18.80 -5.21 -27.23
N ARG A 495 -19.77 -4.86 -28.07
CA ARG A 495 -19.72 -3.68 -28.97
C ARG A 495 -21.09 -3.00 -29.09
N LYS A 496 -21.08 -1.69 -29.42
CA LYS A 496 -22.31 -0.92 -29.66
C LYS A 496 -22.80 -1.12 -31.10
N PRO A 497 -24.08 -1.45 -31.36
CA PRO A 497 -24.61 -1.56 -32.72
C PRO A 497 -24.82 -0.18 -33.39
N ILE A 498 -24.68 -0.12 -34.71
CA ILE A 498 -25.02 1.03 -35.55
C ILE A 498 -26.46 0.85 -36.04
N PRO A 499 -27.40 1.78 -35.78
CA PRO A 499 -28.74 1.70 -36.34
C PRO A 499 -28.70 1.84 -37.87
N ALA A 500 -29.37 0.96 -38.60
CA ALA A 500 -29.51 1.07 -40.05
C ALA A 500 -30.29 2.35 -40.40
N THR A 501 -29.72 3.20 -41.26
CA THR A 501 -30.37 4.41 -41.77
C THR A 501 -31.34 4.03 -42.88
N THR A 502 -32.65 4.13 -42.62
CA THR A 502 -33.69 4.05 -43.66
C THR A 502 -33.72 5.35 -44.46
N SER A 503 -33.08 5.36 -45.62
CA SER A 503 -33.34 6.34 -46.67
C SER A 503 -34.52 5.87 -47.53
N SER A 504 -35.66 6.57 -47.47
CA SER A 504 -36.69 6.44 -48.52
C SER A 504 -37.38 7.77 -48.82
N ASN A 505 -36.93 8.44 -49.88
CA ASN A 505 -37.77 9.23 -50.77
C ASN A 505 -38.19 8.31 -51.92
N ALA A 506 -39.48 7.92 -52.01
CA ALA A 506 -40.24 7.66 -53.24
C ALA A 506 -41.62 7.05 -52.93
N ALA A 507 -42.61 7.44 -53.73
CA ALA A 507 -44.06 7.22 -53.60
C ALA A 507 -44.53 5.81 -54.06
N PRO A 508 -45.84 5.46 -53.96
CA PRO A 508 -46.33 4.10 -53.68
C PRO A 508 -46.65 3.25 -54.91
N ALA A 509 -46.55 1.91 -54.75
CA ALA A 509 -47.23 0.94 -55.61
C ALA A 509 -47.56 -0.37 -54.86
N ALA A 510 -48.85 -0.71 -54.90
CA ALA A 510 -49.58 -1.98 -54.80
C ALA A 510 -48.96 -3.24 -54.13
N GLU A 511 -49.75 -3.75 -53.17
CA GLU A 511 -50.07 -5.13 -52.75
C GLU A 511 -49.21 -6.32 -53.20
N GLY A 512 -48.82 -7.17 -52.24
CA GLY A 512 -48.61 -8.59 -52.47
C GLY A 512 -47.68 -9.32 -51.50
N THR A 513 -48.28 -10.16 -50.65
CA THR A 513 -47.73 -11.41 -50.06
C THR A 513 -46.67 -11.34 -48.94
N ALA A 514 -47.03 -11.98 -47.82
CA ALA A 514 -46.16 -12.30 -46.69
C ALA A 514 -45.15 -13.42 -47.03
N GLY A 515 -43.88 -13.24 -46.62
CA GLY A 515 -42.89 -14.30 -46.59
C GLY A 515 -41.43 -13.82 -46.53
N ALA A 516 -40.71 -14.29 -45.49
CA ALA A 516 -39.25 -14.27 -45.28
C ALA A 516 -38.56 -12.93 -44.96
N GLY A 517 -38.41 -12.63 -43.66
CA GLY A 517 -37.46 -11.63 -43.18
C GLY A 517 -36.02 -12.13 -43.32
N THR A 518 -35.24 -11.45 -44.15
CA THR A 518 -33.79 -11.61 -44.26
C THR A 518 -33.11 -10.93 -43.08
N ASP A 519 -32.38 -11.71 -42.25
CA ASP A 519 -31.50 -11.21 -41.19
C ASP A 519 -30.36 -10.38 -41.80
N THR A 520 -30.52 -9.06 -41.88
CA THR A 520 -29.40 -8.15 -42.18
C THR A 520 -28.51 -8.04 -40.94
N PRO A 521 -27.21 -8.40 -41.03
CA PRO A 521 -26.30 -8.38 -39.88
C PRO A 521 -26.06 -6.95 -39.39
N LEU A 522 -26.40 -6.67 -38.12
CA LEU A 522 -26.21 -5.35 -37.51
C LEU A 522 -24.72 -5.00 -37.42
N ALA A 523 -24.32 -3.90 -38.06
CA ALA A 523 -22.96 -3.37 -38.00
C ALA A 523 -22.63 -2.86 -36.58
N ILE A 524 -21.37 -3.00 -36.16
CA ILE A 524 -20.88 -2.54 -34.85
C ILE A 524 -20.05 -1.26 -34.96
N PHE A 525 -20.04 -0.46 -33.90
CA PHE A 525 -19.13 0.66 -33.73
C PHE A 525 -17.72 0.13 -33.39
N GLY A 526 -16.80 0.29 -34.35
CA GLY A 526 -15.45 -0.28 -34.28
C GLY A 526 -15.35 -1.65 -34.98
N SER A 527 -14.24 -2.36 -34.75
CA SER A 527 -14.04 -3.72 -35.26
C SER A 527 -13.38 -4.60 -34.21
N VAL A 528 -13.57 -5.92 -34.28
CA VAL A 528 -12.72 -6.89 -33.57
C VAL A 528 -11.68 -7.38 -34.57
N SER A 529 -10.42 -7.03 -34.36
CA SER A 529 -9.30 -7.44 -35.23
C SER A 529 -8.66 -8.75 -34.76
N ILE A 530 -7.90 -9.42 -35.63
CA ILE A 530 -7.07 -10.58 -35.25
C ILE A 530 -6.15 -10.24 -34.07
N VAL A 531 -5.60 -9.02 -34.01
CA VAL A 531 -4.75 -8.55 -32.91
C VAL A 531 -5.53 -8.50 -31.57
N ASP A 532 -6.79 -8.09 -31.60
CA ASP A 532 -7.65 -8.08 -30.40
C ASP A 532 -7.91 -9.50 -29.89
N VAL A 533 -8.12 -10.45 -30.81
CA VAL A 533 -8.29 -11.87 -30.49
C VAL A 533 -7.00 -12.46 -29.89
N ILE A 534 -5.83 -12.18 -30.47
CA ILE A 534 -4.52 -12.60 -29.92
C ILE A 534 -4.34 -12.04 -28.51
N ASN A 535 -4.61 -10.75 -28.30
CA ASN A 535 -4.43 -10.10 -27.00
C ASN A 535 -5.38 -10.70 -25.95
N HIS A 536 -6.61 -11.01 -26.34
CA HIS A 536 -7.56 -11.69 -25.46
C HIS A 536 -7.07 -13.10 -25.08
N ILE A 537 -6.60 -13.88 -26.05
CA ILE A 537 -6.04 -15.22 -25.81
C ILE A 537 -4.76 -15.16 -24.95
N LYS A 538 -3.83 -14.23 -25.25
CA LYS A 538 -2.62 -14.01 -24.44
C LYS A 538 -2.96 -13.60 -23.01
N GLY A 539 -4.02 -12.81 -22.82
CA GLY A 539 -4.53 -12.46 -21.49
C GLY A 539 -5.00 -13.68 -20.70
N LEU A 540 -5.66 -14.63 -21.36
CA LEU A 540 -6.10 -15.90 -20.73
C LEU A 540 -4.91 -16.82 -20.41
N LEU A 541 -3.97 -16.95 -21.35
CA LEU A 541 -2.77 -17.78 -21.17
C LEU A 541 -1.78 -17.21 -20.14
N ALA A 542 -1.76 -15.89 -19.92
CA ALA A 542 -0.89 -15.24 -18.93
C ALA A 542 -1.21 -15.63 -17.48
N LEU A 543 -2.35 -16.27 -17.22
CA LEU A 543 -2.73 -16.80 -15.91
C LEU A 543 -1.98 -18.08 -15.54
N ASP A 544 -1.37 -18.75 -16.52
CA ASP A 544 -0.61 -19.99 -16.35
C ASP A 544 0.88 -19.80 -16.66
N GLN A 545 1.75 -20.40 -15.84
CA GLN A 545 3.21 -20.23 -15.96
C GLN A 545 3.76 -20.83 -17.27
N GLU A 546 3.16 -21.91 -17.77
CA GLU A 546 3.55 -22.53 -19.04
C GLU A 546 2.77 -21.95 -20.23
N GLY A 547 1.50 -21.54 -20.00
CA GLY A 547 0.67 -20.83 -20.97
C GLY A 547 1.26 -19.49 -21.40
N SER A 548 1.84 -18.72 -20.48
CA SER A 548 2.49 -17.42 -20.77
C SER A 548 3.69 -17.51 -21.72
N ARG A 549 4.22 -18.72 -21.94
CA ARG A 549 5.37 -19.01 -22.81
C ARG A 549 4.96 -19.47 -24.22
N VAL A 550 3.65 -19.54 -24.50
CA VAL A 550 3.11 -19.83 -25.83
C VAL A 550 3.17 -18.56 -26.68
N ALA A 551 3.99 -18.58 -27.73
CA ALA A 551 4.06 -17.48 -28.69
C ALA A 551 2.91 -17.61 -29.71
N LEU A 552 2.08 -16.57 -29.79
CA LEU A 552 1.02 -16.43 -30.80
C LEU A 552 1.28 -15.17 -31.62
N GLU A 553 1.34 -15.33 -32.94
CA GLU A 553 1.46 -14.30 -33.96
C GLU A 553 0.18 -14.25 -34.81
N PRO A 554 -0.06 -13.16 -35.57
CA PRO A 554 -1.23 -13.05 -36.46
C PRO A 554 -1.38 -14.20 -37.46
N ALA A 555 -0.27 -14.77 -37.93
CA ALA A 555 -0.28 -15.92 -38.83
C ALA A 555 -0.85 -17.21 -38.18
N ASN A 556 -0.96 -17.26 -36.85
CA ASN A 556 -1.47 -18.41 -36.12
C ASN A 556 -3.00 -18.40 -35.94
N ILE A 557 -3.70 -17.34 -36.35
CA ILE A 557 -5.15 -17.18 -36.15
C ILE A 557 -5.85 -16.99 -37.49
N GLN A 558 -6.86 -17.82 -37.74
CA GLN A 558 -7.74 -17.70 -38.90
C GLN A 558 -9.21 -17.66 -38.46
N ILE A 559 -9.96 -16.66 -38.90
CA ILE A 559 -11.39 -16.50 -38.56
C ILE A 559 -12.22 -16.86 -39.80
N ARG A 560 -13.18 -17.79 -39.67
CA ARG A 560 -14.12 -18.14 -40.74
C ARG A 560 -15.41 -17.29 -40.65
N GLY A 561 -15.98 -16.97 -41.81
CA GLY A 561 -17.22 -16.19 -41.92
C GLY A 561 -17.02 -14.69 -42.22
N LEU A 562 -15.81 -14.29 -42.60
CA LEU A 562 -15.49 -12.95 -43.08
C LEU A 562 -15.54 -12.89 -44.62
N GLU A 563 -15.91 -11.73 -45.17
CA GLU A 563 -15.76 -11.44 -46.62
C GLU A 563 -14.29 -11.59 -47.04
N GLN A 564 -14.02 -12.01 -48.28
CA GLN A 564 -12.66 -12.22 -48.80
C GLN A 564 -11.78 -10.99 -48.52
N ASP A 565 -10.59 -11.21 -47.94
CA ASP A 565 -9.60 -10.21 -47.50
C ASP A 565 -9.94 -9.31 -46.29
N SER A 566 -10.97 -9.63 -45.48
CA SER A 566 -11.24 -8.89 -44.23
C SER A 566 -10.68 -9.59 -42.97
N ASP A 567 -9.66 -9.00 -42.33
CA ASP A 567 -9.09 -9.44 -41.04
C ASP A 567 -9.87 -8.93 -39.80
N ARG A 568 -11.09 -8.41 -40.00
CA ARG A 568 -11.83 -7.64 -38.99
C ARG A 568 -13.31 -7.99 -38.97
N ILE A 569 -13.82 -8.39 -37.81
CA ILE A 569 -15.24 -8.59 -37.56
C ILE A 569 -15.90 -7.21 -37.35
N LYS A 570 -16.91 -6.90 -38.16
CA LYS A 570 -17.64 -5.61 -38.18
C LYS A 570 -19.14 -5.73 -37.89
N THR A 571 -19.62 -6.94 -37.60
CA THR A 571 -21.05 -7.23 -37.38
C THR A 571 -21.24 -8.07 -36.12
N LEU A 572 -22.38 -7.87 -35.43
CA LEU A 572 -22.78 -8.74 -34.33
C LEU A 572 -23.01 -10.16 -34.83
N GLY A 573 -22.67 -11.17 -34.02
CA GLY A 573 -22.84 -12.57 -34.41
C GLY A 573 -21.80 -13.51 -33.83
N ARG A 574 -21.87 -14.77 -34.25
CA ARG A 574 -20.96 -15.86 -33.87
C ARG A 574 -20.05 -16.21 -35.04
N TYR A 575 -18.76 -16.29 -34.78
CA TYR A 575 -17.72 -16.59 -35.78
C TYR A 575 -16.82 -17.72 -35.27
N GLU A 576 -16.31 -18.55 -36.15
CA GLU A 576 -15.36 -19.60 -35.78
C GLU A 576 -13.93 -19.08 -35.91
N VAL A 577 -13.10 -19.35 -34.89
CA VAL A 577 -11.67 -19.04 -34.90
C VAL A 577 -10.84 -20.31 -34.79
N TYR A 578 -9.87 -20.42 -35.68
CA TYR A 578 -8.93 -21.53 -35.80
C TYR A 578 -7.56 -21.04 -35.33
N ILE A 579 -6.99 -21.71 -34.33
CA ILE A 579 -5.71 -21.33 -33.71
C ILE A 579 -4.68 -22.43 -33.97
N SER A 580 -3.62 -22.11 -34.74
CA SER A 580 -2.57 -23.06 -35.15
C SER A 580 -1.18 -22.54 -34.78
N VAL A 581 -0.54 -23.15 -33.78
CA VAL A 581 0.84 -22.79 -33.35
C VAL A 581 1.89 -23.46 -34.23
N ASP A 582 1.53 -24.55 -34.91
CA ASP A 582 2.39 -25.31 -35.83
C ASP A 582 1.57 -25.73 -37.06
N SER A 583 2.12 -25.50 -38.25
CA SER A 583 1.53 -25.87 -39.55
C SER A 583 1.31 -27.37 -39.73
N THR A 584 1.89 -28.21 -38.87
CA THR A 584 1.83 -29.67 -38.98
C THR A 584 0.72 -30.32 -38.14
N LYS A 585 -0.07 -29.54 -37.38
CA LYS A 585 -1.09 -30.05 -36.46
C LYS A 585 -2.49 -29.47 -36.73
N GLU A 586 -3.50 -30.19 -36.24
CA GLU A 586 -4.88 -29.75 -36.32
C GLU A 586 -5.09 -28.44 -35.53
N PRO A 587 -5.83 -27.47 -36.10
CA PRO A 587 -6.12 -26.20 -35.44
C PRO A 587 -7.03 -26.41 -34.22
N VAL A 588 -6.80 -25.64 -33.15
CA VAL A 588 -7.76 -25.54 -32.04
C VAL A 588 -8.90 -24.63 -32.49
N VAL A 589 -10.10 -25.18 -32.60
CA VAL A 589 -11.31 -24.45 -33.02
C VAL A 589 -12.04 -23.91 -31.79
N LYS A 590 -12.34 -22.61 -31.79
CA LYS A 590 -13.13 -21.92 -30.75
C LYS A 590 -14.14 -20.99 -31.43
N VAL A 591 -15.08 -20.46 -30.66
CA VAL A 591 -16.11 -19.53 -31.16
C VAL A 591 -15.84 -18.12 -30.65
N ILE A 592 -15.93 -17.11 -31.50
CA ILE A 592 -15.97 -15.70 -31.15
C ILE A 592 -17.43 -15.25 -31.17
N GLU A 593 -17.91 -14.67 -30.08
CA GLU A 593 -19.27 -14.14 -29.99
C GLU A 593 -19.22 -12.63 -29.75
N VAL A 594 -19.76 -11.86 -30.69
CA VAL A 594 -19.84 -10.40 -30.58
C VAL A 594 -21.26 -10.01 -30.17
N LEU A 595 -21.40 -9.54 -28.93
CA LEU A 595 -22.67 -9.16 -28.30
C LEU A 595 -22.84 -7.64 -28.22
N ALA A 596 -24.10 -7.19 -28.21
CA ALA A 596 -24.43 -5.80 -27.96
C ALA A 596 -24.12 -5.43 -26.49
N THR A 597 -23.51 -4.26 -26.27
CA THR A 597 -23.43 -3.68 -24.91
C THR A 597 -24.81 -3.14 -24.52
N SER A 598 -25.41 -3.66 -23.45
CA SER A 598 -26.60 -3.06 -22.83
C SER A 598 -26.22 -1.71 -22.20
N GLU A 599 -26.97 -0.65 -22.50
CA GLU A 599 -26.82 0.67 -21.86
C GLU A 599 -27.13 0.64 -20.37
#